data_AF-E8V4F5-F1
#
_entry.id   AF-E8V4F5-F1
#
_cell.length_a   1.000
_cell.length_b   1.000
_cell.length_c   1.000
_cell.angle_alpha   90.00
_cell.angle_beta   90.00
_cell.angle_gamma   90.00
#
_symmetry.space_group_name_H-M   'P 1'
#
loop_
_entity.id
_entity.type
_entity.pdbx_description
1 polymer ?
#
loop_
_entity_poly.entity_id
_entity_poly.type
_entity_poly.pdbx_seq_one_letter_code
_entity_poly.pdbx_strand_id
1 'polypeptide(L)'
;MKITLALALSATTAFAQTNPSTMPKVGTVDPRFQSYNVEMVEVIGGRFWKPYASTAAAKPPTSANQTPGMDPSLFEQRTPLDLSNPRLRKLAAALSPAYIRVSGSWANTVYFQDSDAPAPATPPEGFGGVLTCAQWKGVVDFSKAVDAKIVTSFSTGLGTRDASGTWTPAEATKFLRYDDSLGGNIAAAEFMNEPTFTTAAGVPKGYDAAAYGRDFAVFQPFFRKASPHALLLGPGSVGEGIDFVPMKLLPSKELLAASGPDPVDVFSYHFYGSVSSRCGNMGSIKSSTTPEAALSEEWLSRTGIVEEFYAGLRDEYAPGKPMWLTETGQTACGGDRWASTFIDSFRYLDQMGNLAKRHVQVILHNTLAASDYALIDEKTLTPRPNYWAALLWHNTMGTTILNAGALPSPKVHLYAACMKNHPGGVTLLALNLDRTAPQMLSLPQKSTRYTLTSADLLSHTVQLNGKELSLTAEGDVPTPAGVSAAKGSLALPAASITFFTLEAANNPVCK
;
A
#
# COMPACT_ATOMS: atom_id res chain seq x y z
N MET A 1 -66.28 28.73 -0.62
CA MET A 1 -64.97 28.72 -1.30
C MET A 1 -63.89 28.81 -0.22
N LYS A 2 -63.29 27.69 0.19
CA LYS A 2 -62.16 27.68 1.14
C LYS A 2 -60.89 27.56 0.30
N ILE A 3 -60.07 28.62 0.31
CA ILE A 3 -58.75 28.63 -0.33
C ILE A 3 -57.77 28.07 0.71
N THR A 4 -57.26 26.87 0.45
CA THR A 4 -56.19 26.27 1.24
C THR A 4 -54.87 26.74 0.64
N LEU A 5 -54.15 27.60 1.37
CA LEU A 5 -52.82 28.06 1.00
C LEU A 5 -51.81 26.97 1.38
N ALA A 6 -51.26 26.27 0.39
CA ALA A 6 -50.17 25.32 0.60
C ALA A 6 -48.87 26.09 0.80
N LEU A 7 -48.39 26.16 2.05
CA LEU A 7 -47.05 26.63 2.37
C LEU A 7 -46.06 25.52 1.99
N ALA A 8 -45.37 25.69 0.86
CA ALA A 8 -44.22 24.86 0.53
C ALA A 8 -43.05 25.31 1.42
N LEU A 9 -42.79 24.59 2.51
CA LEU A 9 -41.51 24.70 3.21
C LEU A 9 -40.43 24.10 2.31
N SER A 10 -39.71 24.95 1.58
CA SER A 10 -38.40 24.60 1.05
C SER A 10 -37.45 24.42 2.24
N ALA A 11 -37.24 23.18 2.67
CA ALA A 11 -36.13 22.85 3.56
C ALA A 11 -34.83 23.10 2.77
N THR A 12 -34.24 24.28 2.95
CA THR A 12 -32.85 24.52 2.58
C THR A 12 -31.99 23.66 3.50
N THR A 13 -31.62 22.47 3.03
CA THR A 13 -30.50 21.74 3.61
C THR A 13 -29.27 22.64 3.49
N ALA A 14 -28.88 23.25 4.60
CA ALA A 14 -27.64 24.00 4.70
C ALA A 14 -26.50 23.00 4.49
N PHE A 15 -26.02 22.87 3.26
CA PHE A 15 -24.83 22.08 2.95
C PHE A 15 -23.66 22.63 3.77
N ALA A 16 -22.93 21.76 4.46
CA ALA A 16 -21.75 22.16 5.21
C ALA A 16 -20.79 22.93 4.29
N GLN A 17 -20.58 24.22 4.57
CA GLN A 17 -19.65 25.04 3.82
C GLN A 17 -18.24 24.73 4.31
N THR A 18 -17.36 24.32 3.38
CA THR A 18 -15.94 24.14 3.72
C THR A 18 -15.29 25.50 3.95
N ASN A 19 -14.35 25.59 4.89
CA ASN A 19 -13.54 26.78 5.09
C ASN A 19 -12.04 26.47 5.07
N PRO A 20 -11.44 26.31 3.86
CA PRO A 20 -10.04 25.92 3.72
C PRO A 20 -9.03 26.84 4.41
N SER A 21 -9.34 28.13 4.58
CA SER A 21 -8.44 29.11 5.21
C SER A 21 -8.27 28.89 6.72
N THR A 22 -9.19 28.18 7.37
CA THR A 22 -9.19 27.95 8.82
C THR A 22 -9.13 26.48 9.20
N MET A 23 -8.93 25.56 8.24
CA MET A 23 -8.80 24.14 8.54
C MET A 23 -7.57 23.92 9.45
N PRO A 24 -7.74 23.36 10.66
CA PRO A 24 -6.64 23.17 11.58
C PRO A 24 -5.76 21.99 11.13
N LYS A 25 -4.48 22.05 11.52
CA LYS A 25 -3.57 20.91 11.41
C LYS A 25 -4.09 19.75 12.26
N VAL A 26 -4.10 18.54 11.69
CA VAL A 26 -4.27 17.30 12.45
C VAL A 26 -2.91 16.68 12.71
N GLY A 27 -2.06 16.59 11.68
CA GLY A 27 -0.72 16.00 11.82
C GLY A 27 0.14 16.17 10.58
N THR A 28 1.17 15.35 10.48
CA THR A 28 2.05 15.25 9.31
C THR A 28 2.23 13.79 8.91
N VAL A 29 2.59 13.58 7.66
CA VAL A 29 3.03 12.29 7.11
C VAL A 29 4.43 12.42 6.52
N ASP A 30 5.10 11.30 6.27
CA ASP A 30 6.42 11.29 5.62
C ASP A 30 6.32 11.88 4.19
N PRO A 31 7.33 12.60 3.69
CA PRO A 31 7.39 13.01 2.28
C PRO A 31 7.21 11.87 1.26
N ARG A 32 7.47 10.62 1.67
CA ARG A 32 7.29 9.38 0.91
C ARG A 32 6.04 8.61 1.37
N PHE A 33 5.02 9.30 1.89
CA PHE A 33 3.79 8.70 2.39
C PHE A 33 3.14 7.74 1.38
N GLN A 34 3.08 8.13 0.11
CA GLN A 34 2.64 7.28 -0.99
C GLN A 34 3.83 6.51 -1.55
N SER A 35 3.89 5.21 -1.25
CA SER A 35 4.98 4.31 -1.61
C SER A 35 4.43 2.98 -2.11
N TYR A 36 5.32 2.09 -2.55
CA TYR A 36 4.91 0.83 -3.17
C TYR A 36 5.88 -0.31 -2.89
N ASN A 37 5.38 -1.52 -3.08
CA ASN A 37 6.16 -2.75 -3.00
C ASN A 37 6.58 -3.22 -4.39
N VAL A 38 7.73 -3.87 -4.45
CA VAL A 38 8.09 -4.85 -5.49
C VAL A 38 8.40 -6.12 -4.73
N GLU A 39 7.62 -7.18 -4.94
CA GLU A 39 7.80 -8.41 -4.17
C GLU A 39 9.17 -9.05 -4.45
N MET A 40 9.74 -9.73 -3.45
CA MET A 40 11.02 -10.42 -3.60
C MET A 40 10.95 -11.45 -4.73
N VAL A 41 9.80 -12.07 -4.96
CA VAL A 41 9.58 -12.99 -6.10
C VAL A 41 9.62 -12.27 -7.45
N GLU A 42 9.24 -10.99 -7.52
CA GLU A 42 9.41 -10.19 -8.73
C GLU A 42 10.91 -9.96 -9.00
N VAL A 43 11.72 -9.78 -7.95
CA VAL A 43 13.17 -9.56 -8.10
C VAL A 43 13.91 -10.86 -8.46
N ILE A 44 13.62 -11.96 -7.78
CA ILE A 44 14.38 -13.22 -7.97
C ILE A 44 13.80 -14.13 -9.06
N GLY A 45 12.57 -13.84 -9.51
CA GLY A 45 11.78 -14.74 -10.32
C GLY A 45 11.17 -15.88 -9.50
N GLY A 46 10.07 -16.45 -9.96
CA GLY A 46 9.37 -17.49 -9.21
C GLY A 46 7.89 -17.54 -9.54
N ARG A 47 7.19 -18.48 -8.93
CA ARG A 47 5.73 -18.55 -9.08
C ARG A 47 5.07 -17.45 -8.24
N PHE A 48 4.16 -16.71 -8.87
CA PHE A 48 3.40 -15.66 -8.19
C PHE A 48 1.97 -15.62 -8.75
N TRP A 49 1.07 -14.84 -8.15
CA TRP A 49 -0.37 -14.89 -8.46
C TRP A 49 -0.64 -14.70 -9.95
N LYS A 50 -1.33 -15.65 -10.56
CA LYS A 50 -1.67 -15.60 -11.98
C LYS A 50 -2.79 -14.58 -12.22
N PRO A 51 -2.62 -13.55 -13.08
CA PRO A 51 -3.69 -12.59 -13.39
C PRO A 51 -4.97 -13.30 -13.83
N TYR A 52 -6.15 -12.79 -13.45
CA TYR A 52 -7.41 -13.47 -13.80
C TYR A 52 -7.62 -13.57 -15.31
N ALA A 53 -7.14 -12.58 -16.07
CA ALA A 53 -7.21 -12.57 -17.54
C ALA A 53 -6.17 -13.50 -18.21
N SER A 54 -5.27 -14.14 -17.46
CA SER A 54 -4.19 -14.96 -18.03
C SER A 54 -4.73 -16.29 -18.59
N THR A 55 -4.46 -16.54 -19.86
CA THR A 55 -4.80 -17.79 -20.57
C THR A 55 -3.74 -18.89 -20.41
N ALA A 56 -2.68 -18.66 -19.65
CA ALA A 56 -1.57 -19.61 -19.49
C ALA A 56 -2.08 -20.95 -18.92
N ALA A 57 -1.90 -22.05 -19.66
CA ALA A 57 -2.42 -23.36 -19.29
C ALA A 57 -1.49 -24.17 -18.37
N ALA A 58 -0.22 -23.78 -18.24
CA ALA A 58 0.79 -24.54 -17.51
C ALA A 58 0.64 -24.35 -16.00
N LYS A 59 0.49 -25.47 -15.27
CA LYS A 59 0.59 -25.48 -13.81
C LYS A 59 2.08 -25.38 -13.42
N PRO A 60 2.51 -24.37 -12.68
CA PRO A 60 3.88 -24.33 -12.16
C PRO A 60 4.09 -25.48 -11.16
N PRO A 61 5.35 -25.92 -10.96
CA PRO A 61 5.68 -26.88 -9.91
C PRO A 61 5.34 -26.33 -8.51
N THR A 62 5.10 -27.23 -7.56
CA THR A 62 4.93 -26.87 -6.15
C THR A 62 6.20 -26.25 -5.59
N SER A 63 6.09 -25.31 -4.64
CA SER A 63 7.28 -24.73 -3.99
C SER A 63 7.12 -24.64 -2.47
N ALA A 64 8.26 -24.57 -1.76
CA ALA A 64 8.31 -24.44 -0.30
C ALA A 64 7.63 -23.15 0.22
N ASN A 65 7.50 -22.13 -0.64
CA ASN A 65 6.82 -20.86 -0.33
C ASN A 65 5.31 -20.92 -0.60
N GLN A 66 4.71 -22.13 -0.66
CA GLN A 66 3.27 -22.31 -0.85
C GLN A 66 2.62 -22.68 0.47
N THR A 67 1.49 -22.03 0.79
CA THR A 67 0.59 -22.56 1.81
C THR A 67 0.18 -23.98 1.41
N PRO A 68 0.43 -25.00 2.24
CA PRO A 68 0.08 -26.38 1.92
C PRO A 68 -1.39 -26.53 1.52
N GLY A 69 -1.66 -27.28 0.46
CA GLY A 69 -3.03 -27.56 -0.03
C GLY A 69 -3.59 -26.54 -1.03
N MET A 70 -2.84 -25.50 -1.38
CA MET A 70 -3.26 -24.54 -2.41
C MET A 70 -3.06 -25.10 -3.83
N ASP A 71 -3.97 -24.82 -4.76
CA ASP A 71 -3.86 -25.29 -6.15
C ASP A 71 -2.72 -24.55 -6.88
N PRO A 72 -1.69 -25.24 -7.40
CA PRO A 72 -0.63 -24.61 -8.18
C PRO A 72 -1.13 -23.83 -9.40
N SER A 73 -2.31 -24.15 -9.95
CA SER A 73 -2.88 -23.47 -11.12
C SER A 73 -3.23 -22.00 -10.88
N LEU A 74 -3.28 -21.57 -9.61
CA LEU A 74 -3.50 -20.18 -9.19
C LEU A 74 -2.27 -19.28 -9.41
N PHE A 75 -1.13 -19.89 -9.74
CA PHE A 75 0.14 -19.20 -9.93
C PHE A 75 0.62 -19.31 -11.37
N GLU A 76 1.43 -18.35 -11.80
CA GLU A 76 2.22 -18.43 -13.02
C GLU A 76 3.69 -18.21 -12.69
N GLN A 77 4.56 -18.94 -13.39
CA GLN A 77 6.00 -18.81 -13.24
C GLN A 77 6.46 -17.51 -13.91
N ARG A 78 7.17 -16.68 -13.14
CA ARG A 78 7.73 -15.41 -13.60
C ARG A 78 9.24 -15.47 -13.70
N THR A 79 9.77 -14.76 -14.69
CA THR A 79 11.19 -14.38 -14.73
C THR A 79 11.39 -13.16 -13.83
N PRO A 80 12.64 -12.89 -13.39
CA PRO A 80 12.98 -11.63 -12.73
C PRO A 80 12.47 -10.41 -13.50
N LEU A 81 11.91 -9.44 -12.78
CA LEU A 81 11.46 -8.16 -13.31
C LEU A 81 12.66 -7.34 -13.79
N ASP A 82 12.57 -6.80 -15.00
CA ASP A 82 13.58 -5.89 -15.53
C ASP A 82 13.45 -4.48 -14.90
N LEU A 83 14.09 -4.30 -13.75
CA LEU A 83 14.20 -3.01 -13.06
C LEU A 83 15.10 -1.99 -13.79
N SER A 84 15.72 -2.36 -14.92
CA SER A 84 16.41 -1.41 -15.79
C SER A 84 15.49 -0.80 -16.86
N ASN A 85 14.28 -1.36 -17.04
CA ASN A 85 13.34 -0.95 -18.08
C ASN A 85 13.06 0.57 -18.01
N PRO A 86 13.38 1.34 -19.06
CA PRO A 86 13.23 2.80 -19.04
C PRO A 86 11.79 3.27 -18.81
N ARG A 87 10.80 2.53 -19.35
CA ARG A 87 9.38 2.88 -19.19
C ARG A 87 8.91 2.63 -17.77
N LEU A 88 9.29 1.50 -17.17
CA LEU A 88 8.99 1.24 -15.75
C LEU A 88 9.62 2.32 -14.84
N ARG A 89 10.87 2.70 -15.10
CA ARG A 89 11.55 3.77 -14.34
C ARG A 89 10.85 5.12 -14.49
N LYS A 90 10.40 5.50 -15.69
CA LYS A 90 9.61 6.73 -15.90
C LYS A 90 8.31 6.73 -15.09
N LEU A 91 7.60 5.60 -15.08
CA LEU A 91 6.35 5.45 -14.32
C LEU A 91 6.59 5.55 -12.80
N ALA A 92 7.61 4.86 -12.30
CA ALA A 92 7.97 4.90 -10.88
C ALA A 92 8.49 6.28 -10.43
N ALA A 93 9.31 6.95 -11.26
CA ALA A 93 9.81 8.28 -10.98
C ALA A 93 8.68 9.33 -10.88
N ALA A 94 7.58 9.16 -11.63
CA ALA A 94 6.42 10.05 -11.54
C ALA A 94 5.65 9.94 -10.22
N LEU A 95 5.88 8.89 -9.43
CA LEU A 95 5.31 8.72 -8.08
C LEU A 95 6.29 9.15 -6.97
N SER A 96 7.51 9.56 -7.33
CA SER A 96 8.60 9.79 -6.39
C SER A 96 8.73 11.25 -5.94
N PRO A 97 9.26 11.55 -4.75
CA PRO A 97 9.97 10.65 -3.82
C PRO A 97 9.08 9.56 -3.22
N ALA A 98 9.61 8.33 -3.14
CA ALA A 98 8.91 7.18 -2.56
C ALA A 98 9.85 6.29 -1.72
N TYR A 99 9.28 5.30 -1.05
CA TYR A 99 9.96 4.07 -0.66
C TYR A 99 9.59 2.96 -1.65
N ILE A 100 10.54 2.07 -1.91
CA ILE A 100 10.31 0.78 -2.55
C ILE A 100 10.57 -0.32 -1.51
N ARG A 101 9.54 -1.07 -1.13
CA ARG A 101 9.74 -2.26 -0.29
C ARG A 101 9.96 -3.50 -1.14
N VAL A 102 11.13 -4.10 -0.99
CA VAL A 102 11.50 -5.39 -1.58
C VAL A 102 11.45 -6.47 -0.52
N SER A 103 10.30 -7.15 -0.41
CA SER A 103 10.02 -8.11 0.67
C SER A 103 8.91 -9.09 0.25
N GLY A 104 7.87 -9.32 1.06
CA GLY A 104 6.83 -10.31 0.83
C GLY A 104 7.25 -11.72 1.25
N SER A 105 6.35 -12.71 1.12
CA SER A 105 6.56 -14.05 1.70
C SER A 105 7.84 -14.74 1.21
N TRP A 106 8.27 -14.45 -0.02
CA TRP A 106 9.50 -15.02 -0.59
C TRP A 106 10.79 -14.49 0.05
N ALA A 107 10.77 -13.30 0.66
CA ALA A 107 11.92 -12.75 1.36
C ALA A 107 12.29 -13.54 2.63
N ASN A 108 11.30 -14.23 3.23
CA ASN A 108 11.54 -15.04 4.43
C ASN A 108 12.44 -16.25 4.16
N THR A 109 12.55 -16.73 2.92
CA THR A 109 13.29 -17.96 2.57
C THR A 109 14.24 -17.77 1.39
N VAL A 110 14.76 -16.56 1.16
CA VAL A 110 15.68 -16.30 0.05
C VAL A 110 17.13 -16.52 0.46
N TYR A 111 17.87 -17.29 -0.34
CA TYR A 111 19.32 -17.44 -0.16
C TYR A 111 20.02 -16.28 -0.85
N PHE A 112 20.88 -15.55 -0.14
CA PHE A 112 21.70 -14.53 -0.77
C PHE A 112 23.00 -15.14 -1.30
N GLN A 113 23.12 -15.17 -2.62
CA GLN A 113 24.31 -15.64 -3.31
C GLN A 113 25.34 -14.50 -3.40
N ASP A 114 26.24 -14.48 -2.43
CA ASP A 114 27.36 -13.54 -2.33
C ASP A 114 28.54 -13.97 -3.23
N SER A 115 28.27 -14.15 -4.53
CA SER A 115 29.30 -14.40 -5.56
C SER A 115 28.75 -14.18 -6.96
N ASP A 116 29.63 -13.85 -7.90
CA ASP A 116 29.31 -13.69 -9.33
C ASP A 116 29.25 -15.02 -10.11
N ALA A 117 29.34 -16.16 -9.42
CA ALA A 117 29.19 -17.47 -10.04
C ALA A 117 27.77 -17.64 -10.63
N PRO A 118 27.57 -18.56 -11.59
CA PRO A 118 26.23 -18.91 -12.03
C PRO A 118 25.35 -19.31 -10.84
N ALA A 119 24.10 -18.85 -10.84
CA ALA A 119 23.20 -19.16 -9.73
C ALA A 119 22.98 -20.66 -9.59
N PRO A 120 22.89 -21.19 -8.35
CA PRO A 120 22.50 -22.58 -8.12
C PRO A 120 21.21 -22.91 -8.87
N ALA A 121 21.21 -24.03 -9.59
CA ALA A 121 20.04 -24.49 -10.33
C ALA A 121 18.83 -24.75 -9.41
N THR A 122 19.09 -25.07 -8.14
CA THR A 122 18.10 -25.19 -7.08
C THR A 122 18.58 -24.38 -5.87
N PRO A 123 17.68 -23.71 -5.13
CA PRO A 123 18.04 -23.07 -3.88
C PRO A 123 18.69 -24.06 -2.90
N PRO A 124 19.66 -23.62 -2.07
CA PRO A 124 20.21 -24.45 -1.00
C PRO A 124 19.11 -24.94 -0.03
N GLU A 125 19.42 -25.99 0.72
CA GLU A 125 18.47 -26.58 1.68
C GLU A 125 17.93 -25.53 2.66
N GLY A 126 16.61 -25.54 2.86
CA GLY A 126 15.92 -24.59 3.74
C GLY A 126 15.59 -23.23 3.11
N PHE A 127 15.99 -22.99 1.86
CA PHE A 127 15.61 -21.79 1.09
C PHE A 127 14.63 -22.12 -0.03
N GLY A 128 13.76 -21.16 -0.36
CA GLY A 128 12.76 -21.24 -1.42
C GLY A 128 13.13 -20.50 -2.71
N GLY A 129 14.19 -19.68 -2.69
CA GLY A 129 14.68 -18.92 -3.85
C GLY A 129 16.12 -18.44 -3.68
N VAL A 130 16.72 -17.90 -4.74
CA VAL A 130 18.09 -17.36 -4.75
C VAL A 130 18.04 -15.89 -5.19
N LEU A 131 18.53 -14.99 -4.33
CA LEU A 131 18.82 -13.61 -4.68
C LEU A 131 20.29 -13.50 -5.08
N THR A 132 20.53 -13.18 -6.34
CA THR A 132 21.89 -12.97 -6.88
C THR A 132 22.37 -11.54 -6.64
N CYS A 133 23.70 -11.36 -6.62
CA CYS A 133 24.35 -10.05 -6.66
C CYS A 133 23.78 -9.14 -7.75
N ALA A 134 23.63 -9.66 -8.98
CA ALA A 134 23.10 -8.89 -10.11
C ALA A 134 21.65 -8.41 -9.90
N GLN A 135 20.79 -9.26 -9.33
CA GLN A 135 19.40 -8.90 -9.02
C GLN A 135 19.33 -7.82 -7.94
N TRP A 136 20.08 -7.96 -6.84
CA TRP A 136 20.09 -6.94 -5.81
C TRP A 136 20.70 -5.61 -6.30
N LYS A 137 21.76 -5.67 -7.11
CA LYS A 137 22.28 -4.48 -7.78
C LYS A 137 21.22 -3.79 -8.64
N GLY A 138 20.38 -4.55 -9.34
CA GLY A 138 19.24 -4.02 -10.08
C GLY A 138 18.25 -3.24 -9.21
N VAL A 139 17.99 -3.71 -7.98
CA VAL A 139 17.18 -3.00 -6.98
C VAL A 139 17.83 -1.69 -6.55
N VAL A 140 19.12 -1.70 -6.21
CA VAL A 140 19.87 -0.49 -5.82
C VAL A 140 19.93 0.53 -6.95
N ASP A 141 20.19 0.08 -8.18
CA ASP A 141 20.21 0.95 -9.36
C ASP A 141 18.83 1.57 -9.64
N PHE A 142 17.76 0.79 -9.50
CA PHE A 142 16.39 1.28 -9.65
C PHE A 142 16.05 2.32 -8.58
N SER A 143 16.32 2.01 -7.31
CA SER A 143 16.14 2.92 -6.17
C SER A 143 16.77 4.29 -6.44
N LYS A 144 18.03 4.30 -6.89
CA LYS A 144 18.76 5.52 -7.25
C LYS A 144 18.16 6.23 -8.47
N ALA A 145 17.75 5.48 -9.49
CA ALA A 145 17.22 6.04 -10.73
C ALA A 145 15.86 6.73 -10.56
N VAL A 146 15.06 6.32 -9.57
CA VAL A 146 13.69 6.83 -9.39
C VAL A 146 13.51 7.64 -8.10
N ASP A 147 14.51 7.80 -7.23
CA ASP A 147 14.37 8.37 -5.88
C ASP A 147 13.38 7.60 -4.99
N ALA A 148 13.48 6.27 -5.02
CA ALA A 148 12.71 5.36 -4.18
C ALA A 148 13.63 4.71 -3.14
N LYS A 149 13.58 5.11 -1.87
CA LYS A 149 14.44 4.55 -0.81
C LYS A 149 14.07 3.10 -0.51
N ILE A 150 15.06 2.24 -0.27
CA ILE A 150 14.82 0.81 -0.09
C ILE A 150 14.27 0.52 1.31
N VAL A 151 13.19 -0.25 1.37
CA VAL A 151 12.70 -0.94 2.55
C VAL A 151 12.78 -2.45 2.27
N THR A 152 13.15 -3.29 3.24
CA THR A 152 13.23 -4.74 2.99
C THR A 152 12.92 -5.56 4.24
N SER A 153 12.95 -6.88 4.12
CA SER A 153 12.95 -7.80 5.26
C SER A 153 14.00 -8.88 5.03
N PHE A 154 14.34 -9.61 6.08
CA PHE A 154 15.37 -10.64 6.02
C PHE A 154 14.79 -12.05 5.96
N SER A 155 15.63 -12.99 5.52
CA SER A 155 15.29 -14.40 5.62
C SER A 155 15.31 -14.88 7.06
N THR A 156 14.26 -15.61 7.41
CA THR A 156 13.99 -16.14 8.75
C THR A 156 13.58 -17.60 8.72
N GLY A 157 13.43 -18.19 7.52
CA GLY A 157 13.05 -19.57 7.32
C GLY A 157 14.14 -20.59 7.69
N LEU A 158 13.88 -21.86 7.37
CA LEU A 158 14.70 -23.00 7.76
C LEU A 158 16.19 -22.89 7.40
N GLY A 159 16.53 -22.28 6.27
CA GLY A 159 17.91 -22.14 5.79
C GLY A 159 18.79 -21.21 6.63
N THR A 160 18.21 -20.45 7.56
CA THR A 160 18.94 -19.45 8.38
C THR A 160 19.27 -19.94 9.79
N ARG A 161 19.08 -21.24 10.05
CA ARG A 161 19.17 -21.84 11.38
C ARG A 161 20.51 -22.54 11.61
N ASP A 162 21.01 -22.47 12.84
CA ASP A 162 22.12 -23.32 13.28
C ASP A 162 21.65 -24.73 13.65
N ALA A 163 22.58 -25.58 14.08
CA ALA A 163 22.28 -26.95 14.51
C ALA A 163 21.36 -27.04 15.74
N SER A 164 21.18 -25.95 16.49
CA SER A 164 20.23 -25.85 17.61
C SER A 164 18.85 -25.35 17.19
N GLY A 165 18.66 -24.97 15.92
CA GLY A 165 17.43 -24.38 15.40
C GLY A 165 17.30 -22.87 15.64
N THR A 166 18.34 -22.22 16.15
CA THR A 166 18.34 -20.77 16.42
C THR A 166 18.64 -19.98 15.15
N TRP A 167 17.95 -18.85 14.93
CA TRP A 167 18.25 -17.98 13.80
C TRP A 167 19.67 -17.41 13.90
N THR A 168 20.37 -17.33 12.77
CA THR A 168 21.72 -16.78 12.69
C THR A 168 21.79 -15.58 11.73
N PRO A 169 22.64 -14.59 12.00
CA PRO A 169 22.79 -13.43 11.12
C PRO A 169 23.64 -13.72 9.87
N ALA A 170 24.02 -14.96 9.58
CA ALA A 170 24.97 -15.28 8.53
C ALA A 170 24.51 -14.81 7.14
N GLU A 171 23.27 -15.12 6.76
CA GLU A 171 22.69 -14.67 5.49
C GLU A 171 22.50 -13.15 5.44
N ALA A 172 21.94 -12.56 6.51
CA ALA A 172 21.73 -11.12 6.59
C ALA A 172 23.06 -10.34 6.55
N THR A 173 24.14 -10.90 7.11
CA THR A 173 25.48 -10.29 7.07
C THR A 173 26.03 -10.22 5.64
N LYS A 174 25.92 -11.31 4.87
CA LYS A 174 26.34 -11.31 3.46
C LYS A 174 25.54 -10.28 2.65
N PHE A 175 24.23 -10.28 2.85
CA PHE A 175 23.31 -9.39 2.15
C PHE A 175 23.60 -7.90 2.41
N LEU A 176 23.71 -7.50 3.69
CA LEU A 176 24.00 -6.11 4.06
C LEU A 176 25.38 -5.65 3.60
N ARG A 177 26.41 -6.50 3.72
CA ARG A 177 27.75 -6.17 3.22
C ARG A 177 27.76 -5.89 1.72
N TYR A 178 27.00 -6.68 0.96
CA TYR A 178 26.90 -6.46 -0.47
C TYR A 178 26.13 -5.18 -0.80
N ASP A 179 25.00 -4.91 -0.13
CA ASP A 179 24.27 -3.64 -0.27
C ASP A 179 25.18 -2.43 -0.04
N ASP A 180 25.92 -2.44 1.08
CA ASP A 180 26.88 -1.39 1.43
C ASP A 180 27.96 -1.23 0.36
N SER A 181 28.48 -2.34 -0.19
CA SER A 181 29.52 -2.31 -1.24
C SER A 181 29.05 -1.65 -2.55
N LEU A 182 27.74 -1.66 -2.82
CA LEU A 182 27.13 -0.97 -3.97
C LEU A 182 26.86 0.51 -3.69
N GLY A 183 27.15 0.99 -2.48
CA GLY A 183 26.60 2.25 -1.97
C GLY A 183 25.08 2.22 -1.97
N GLY A 184 24.49 1.07 -1.65
CA GLY A 184 23.08 0.93 -1.30
C GLY A 184 22.76 1.69 -0.03
N ASN A 185 21.47 1.88 0.22
CA ASN A 185 21.01 2.55 1.42
C ASN A 185 19.61 2.02 1.79
N ILE A 186 19.60 0.92 2.53
CA ILE A 186 18.39 0.43 3.17
C ILE A 186 17.95 1.46 4.21
N ALA A 187 16.83 2.14 3.92
CA ALA A 187 16.28 3.17 4.80
C ALA A 187 15.54 2.56 5.99
N ALA A 188 14.95 1.38 5.82
CA ALA A 188 14.26 0.68 6.88
C ALA A 188 14.18 -0.83 6.60
N ALA A 189 14.10 -1.66 7.65
CA ALA A 189 13.90 -3.09 7.46
C ALA A 189 13.09 -3.76 8.57
N GLU A 190 12.38 -4.82 8.20
CA GLU A 190 11.66 -5.72 9.11
C GLU A 190 12.49 -6.98 9.36
N PHE A 191 12.34 -7.60 10.54
CA PHE A 191 12.94 -8.91 10.79
C PHE A 191 12.34 -9.99 9.88
N MET A 192 11.02 -10.01 9.77
CA MET A 192 10.24 -11.07 9.11
C MET A 192 9.04 -10.44 8.41
N ASN A 193 8.69 -10.95 7.22
CA ASN A 193 7.43 -10.63 6.57
C ASN A 193 6.29 -11.48 7.16
N GLU A 194 5.22 -10.84 7.64
CA GLU A 194 3.98 -11.49 8.12
C GLU A 194 4.20 -12.58 9.19
N PRO A 195 4.85 -12.26 10.34
CA PRO A 195 5.11 -13.24 11.39
C PRO A 195 3.86 -13.87 12.01
N THR A 196 2.68 -13.27 11.81
CA THR A 196 1.38 -13.83 12.24
C THR A 196 0.98 -15.07 11.43
N PHE A 197 1.45 -15.21 10.19
CA PHE A 197 1.18 -16.33 9.28
C PHE A 197 2.38 -17.28 9.19
N THR A 198 2.67 -18.00 10.28
CA THR A 198 3.87 -18.85 10.39
C THR A 198 3.99 -19.92 9.29
N THR A 199 2.87 -20.44 8.77
CA THR A 199 2.89 -21.40 7.66
C THR A 199 3.37 -20.79 6.33
N ALA A 200 3.01 -19.54 6.05
CA ALA A 200 3.48 -18.82 4.87
C ALA A 200 4.88 -18.21 5.07
N ALA A 201 5.27 -17.97 6.33
CA ALA A 201 6.58 -17.41 6.66
C ALA A 201 7.76 -18.40 6.49
N GLY A 202 7.51 -19.69 6.29
CA GLY A 202 8.57 -20.69 6.06
C GLY A 202 9.45 -20.97 7.28
N VAL A 203 8.97 -20.59 8.47
CA VAL A 203 9.63 -20.83 9.76
C VAL A 203 9.50 -22.30 10.21
N PRO A 204 10.31 -22.77 11.17
CA PRO A 204 10.21 -24.13 11.70
C PRO A 204 8.79 -24.54 12.13
N LYS A 205 8.46 -25.82 11.99
CA LYS A 205 7.18 -26.35 12.50
C LYS A 205 7.06 -26.08 14.00
N GLY A 206 5.93 -25.52 14.43
CA GLY A 206 5.69 -25.18 15.82
C GLY A 206 6.31 -23.85 16.26
N TYR A 207 6.75 -23.01 15.33
CA TYR A 207 7.21 -21.66 15.63
C TYR A 207 6.13 -20.86 16.36
N ASP A 208 6.45 -20.44 17.58
CA ASP A 208 5.59 -19.70 18.48
C ASP A 208 6.22 -18.34 18.87
N ALA A 209 5.55 -17.59 19.74
CA ALA A 209 6.05 -16.30 20.19
C ALA A 209 7.40 -16.40 20.91
N ALA A 210 7.66 -17.48 21.66
CA ALA A 210 8.94 -17.67 22.34
C ALA A 210 10.09 -17.88 21.34
N ALA A 211 9.85 -18.64 20.27
CA ALA A 211 10.80 -18.79 19.17
C ALA A 211 11.04 -17.46 18.45
N TYR A 212 9.98 -16.68 18.19
CA TYR A 212 10.09 -15.33 17.62
C TYR A 212 10.94 -14.41 18.49
N GLY A 213 10.64 -14.32 19.79
CA GLY A 213 11.38 -13.48 20.74
C GLY A 213 12.85 -13.85 20.84
N ARG A 214 13.17 -15.16 20.90
CA ARG A 214 14.56 -15.65 20.90
C ARG A 214 15.31 -15.20 19.64
N ASP A 215 14.71 -15.37 18.47
CA ASP A 215 15.36 -15.01 17.21
C ASP A 215 15.48 -13.48 17.05
N PHE A 216 14.44 -12.74 17.44
CA PHE A 216 14.44 -11.28 17.41
C PHE A 216 15.50 -10.69 18.36
N ALA A 217 15.74 -11.32 19.51
CA ALA A 217 16.80 -10.92 20.44
C ALA A 217 18.22 -11.09 19.85
N VAL A 218 18.38 -11.96 18.83
CA VAL A 218 19.64 -12.05 18.05
C VAL A 218 19.63 -11.01 16.93
N PHE A 219 18.51 -10.86 16.22
CA PHE A 219 18.39 -9.97 15.06
C PHE A 219 18.54 -8.49 15.43
N GLN A 220 17.80 -8.00 16.43
CA GLN A 220 17.75 -6.59 16.77
C GLN A 220 19.15 -5.98 17.04
N PRO A 221 19.98 -6.52 17.96
CA PRO A 221 21.32 -5.96 18.20
C PRO A 221 22.25 -6.13 16.99
N PHE A 222 22.11 -7.23 16.23
CA PHE A 222 22.83 -7.40 14.96
C PHE A 222 22.50 -6.29 13.97
N PHE A 223 21.20 -6.06 13.70
CA PHE A 223 20.74 -5.10 12.72
C PHE A 223 21.14 -3.67 13.09
N ARG A 224 20.97 -3.28 14.37
CA ARG A 224 21.41 -1.96 14.84
C ARG A 224 22.92 -1.73 14.69
N LYS A 225 23.73 -2.78 14.74
CA LYS A 225 25.18 -2.70 14.50
C LYS A 225 25.51 -2.68 13.01
N ALA A 226 24.85 -3.53 12.22
CA ALA A 226 25.13 -3.70 10.81
C ALA A 226 24.57 -2.55 9.94
N SER A 227 23.46 -1.93 10.34
CA SER A 227 22.78 -0.85 9.61
C SER A 227 22.35 0.26 10.57
N PRO A 228 23.29 1.00 11.20
CA PRO A 228 22.99 1.94 12.29
C PRO A 228 22.15 3.16 11.89
N HIS A 229 22.00 3.41 10.58
CA HIS A 229 21.21 4.52 10.05
C HIS A 229 19.85 4.09 9.50
N ALA A 230 19.59 2.78 9.40
CA ALA A 230 18.33 2.24 8.95
C ALA A 230 17.33 2.18 10.11
N LEU A 231 16.06 2.45 9.82
CA LEU A 231 14.98 2.27 10.79
C LEU A 231 14.66 0.79 10.96
N LEU A 232 14.61 0.32 12.20
CA LEU A 232 14.06 -1.00 12.49
C LEU A 232 12.53 -0.93 12.54
N LEU A 233 11.89 -1.61 11.59
CA LEU A 233 10.44 -1.77 11.51
C LEU A 233 10.01 -3.09 12.15
N GLY A 234 8.79 -3.13 12.68
CA GLY A 234 8.16 -4.39 13.06
C GLY A 234 6.83 -4.20 13.79
N PRO A 235 6.06 -5.28 13.98
CA PRO A 235 6.41 -6.65 13.60
C PRO A 235 6.11 -7.01 12.14
N GLY A 236 5.43 -6.15 11.36
CA GLY A 236 5.00 -6.49 9.99
C GLY A 236 3.81 -7.46 9.97
N SER A 237 2.95 -7.40 10.99
CA SER A 237 1.84 -8.31 11.20
C SER A 237 0.68 -8.13 10.22
N VAL A 238 -0.04 -9.21 9.92
CA VAL A 238 -1.23 -9.20 9.05
C VAL A 238 -2.38 -10.02 9.64
N GLY A 239 -3.61 -9.67 9.26
CA GLY A 239 -4.78 -10.53 9.44
C GLY A 239 -5.54 -10.40 10.76
N GLU A 240 -5.23 -9.37 11.55
CA GLU A 240 -5.94 -9.05 12.80
C GLU A 240 -6.75 -7.74 12.67
N GLY A 241 -7.56 -7.42 13.69
CA GLY A 241 -8.45 -6.25 13.73
C GLY A 241 -9.81 -6.45 13.02
N ILE A 242 -9.90 -7.39 12.09
CA ILE A 242 -11.14 -7.84 11.44
C ILE A 242 -11.15 -9.35 11.26
N ASP A 243 -12.31 -9.92 10.96
CA ASP A 243 -12.45 -11.35 10.66
C ASP A 243 -11.85 -11.65 9.27
N PHE A 244 -10.54 -11.92 9.22
CA PHE A 244 -9.77 -11.97 7.97
C PHE A 244 -9.75 -13.37 7.34
N VAL A 245 -9.29 -14.37 8.10
CA VAL A 245 -9.17 -15.77 7.67
C VAL A 245 -9.61 -16.71 8.79
N PRO A 246 -10.23 -17.87 8.48
CA PRO A 246 -10.67 -18.83 9.48
C PRO A 246 -9.50 -19.75 9.91
N MET A 247 -8.32 -19.20 10.15
CA MET A 247 -7.13 -19.95 10.57
C MET A 247 -6.48 -19.32 11.80
N LYS A 248 -5.87 -20.16 12.63
CA LYS A 248 -5.16 -19.69 13.82
C LYS A 248 -3.89 -18.96 13.41
N LEU A 249 -3.85 -17.66 13.68
CA LEU A 249 -2.67 -16.83 13.55
C LEU A 249 -1.84 -16.85 14.84
N LEU A 250 -0.55 -16.56 14.73
CA LEU A 250 0.28 -16.20 15.87
C LEU A 250 -0.02 -14.73 16.24
N PRO A 251 -0.63 -14.42 17.40
CA PRO A 251 -1.14 -13.07 17.65
C PRO A 251 -0.03 -12.02 17.74
N SER A 252 -0.25 -10.83 17.17
CA SER A 252 0.70 -9.71 17.27
C SER A 252 1.04 -9.35 18.71
N LYS A 253 0.06 -9.44 19.61
CA LYS A 253 0.27 -9.20 21.04
C LYS A 253 1.36 -10.10 21.62
N GLU A 254 1.37 -11.38 21.26
CA GLU A 254 2.34 -12.35 21.75
C GLU A 254 3.73 -12.11 21.13
N LEU A 255 3.79 -11.80 19.83
CA LEU A 255 5.01 -11.43 19.13
C LEU A 255 5.69 -10.21 19.76
N LEU A 256 4.90 -9.16 20.02
CA LEU A 256 5.36 -7.92 20.65
C LEU A 256 5.83 -8.15 22.09
N ALA A 257 5.05 -8.90 22.88
CA ALA A 257 5.44 -9.25 24.25
C ALA A 257 6.77 -10.04 24.29
N ALA A 258 6.97 -10.96 23.35
CA ALA A 258 8.19 -11.74 23.24
C ALA A 258 9.40 -10.94 22.72
N SER A 259 9.16 -9.84 22.01
CA SER A 259 10.22 -8.94 21.50
C SER A 259 10.87 -8.09 22.59
N GLY A 260 10.22 -7.97 23.75
CA GLY A 260 10.67 -7.11 24.85
C GLY A 260 10.31 -5.63 24.66
N PRO A 261 10.71 -4.77 25.61
CA PRO A 261 10.36 -3.35 25.60
C PRO A 261 11.08 -2.58 24.48
N ASP A 262 10.40 -1.57 23.94
CA ASP A 262 10.90 -0.69 22.87
C ASP A 262 11.53 -1.44 21.68
N PRO A 263 10.82 -2.41 21.07
CA PRO A 263 11.45 -3.36 20.15
C PRO A 263 11.85 -2.75 18.80
N VAL A 264 11.25 -1.62 18.40
CA VAL A 264 11.33 -1.07 17.04
C VAL A 264 11.42 0.46 17.04
N ASP A 265 11.94 1.02 15.94
CA ASP A 265 11.93 2.47 15.71
C ASP A 265 10.58 2.94 15.17
N VAL A 266 9.89 2.06 14.44
CA VAL A 266 8.60 2.31 13.80
C VAL A 266 7.76 1.04 13.89
N PHE A 267 6.52 1.19 14.34
CA PHE A 267 5.56 0.08 14.34
C PHE A 267 5.07 -0.17 12.91
N SER A 268 5.20 -1.39 12.41
CA SER A 268 4.75 -1.77 11.07
C SER A 268 3.69 -2.86 11.09
N TYR A 269 2.75 -2.74 10.16
CA TYR A 269 1.67 -3.71 9.96
C TYR A 269 1.28 -3.76 8.49
N HIS A 270 0.59 -4.83 8.11
CA HIS A 270 0.02 -5.06 6.81
C HIS A 270 -1.51 -5.01 6.88
N PHE A 271 -2.15 -4.68 5.77
CA PHE A 271 -3.61 -4.69 5.70
C PHE A 271 -4.13 -5.03 4.31
N TYR A 272 -5.05 -5.98 4.26
CA TYR A 272 -5.88 -6.28 3.11
C TYR A 272 -7.34 -6.30 3.55
N GLY A 273 -8.23 -5.66 2.79
CA GLY A 273 -9.64 -5.54 3.21
C GLY A 273 -10.39 -6.87 3.25
N SER A 274 -9.90 -7.87 2.51
CA SER A 274 -10.40 -9.25 2.47
C SER A 274 -9.32 -10.16 1.84
N VAL A 275 -9.63 -11.44 1.71
CA VAL A 275 -8.92 -12.40 0.86
C VAL A 275 -9.60 -12.49 -0.52
N SER A 276 -8.81 -12.61 -1.58
CA SER A 276 -9.28 -12.80 -2.96
C SER A 276 -9.98 -14.13 -3.14
N SER A 277 -10.96 -14.19 -4.06
CA SER A 277 -11.65 -15.43 -4.44
C SER A 277 -10.73 -16.55 -4.93
N ARG A 278 -9.48 -16.27 -5.37
CA ARG A 278 -8.44 -17.29 -5.60
C ARG A 278 -8.19 -18.18 -4.38
N CYS A 279 -8.26 -17.56 -3.21
CA CYS A 279 -7.97 -18.14 -1.92
C CYS A 279 -9.25 -18.49 -1.14
N GLY A 280 -10.43 -18.41 -1.79
CA GLY A 280 -11.73 -18.70 -1.18
C GLY A 280 -11.93 -20.15 -0.70
N ASN A 281 -11.08 -21.08 -1.15
CA ASN A 281 -11.08 -22.46 -0.66
C ASN A 281 -10.43 -22.61 0.73
N MET A 282 -9.86 -21.55 1.31
CA MET A 282 -9.30 -21.54 2.68
C MET A 282 -10.40 -21.48 3.78
N GLY A 283 -11.65 -21.77 3.43
CA GLY A 283 -12.84 -21.64 4.29
C GLY A 283 -13.69 -20.43 3.93
N SER A 284 -14.95 -20.39 4.36
CA SER A 284 -15.86 -19.29 4.05
C SER A 284 -15.30 -17.96 4.56
N ILE A 285 -14.81 -17.13 3.63
CA ILE A 285 -14.33 -15.77 3.91
C ILE A 285 -15.55 -14.93 4.29
N LYS A 286 -15.81 -14.76 5.59
CA LYS A 286 -16.92 -13.92 6.06
C LYS A 286 -16.73 -12.44 5.72
N SER A 287 -15.50 -12.03 5.42
CA SER A 287 -15.12 -10.67 5.04
C SER A 287 -15.07 -10.42 3.52
N SER A 288 -15.55 -11.31 2.66
CA SER A 288 -15.57 -11.05 1.20
C SER A 288 -16.38 -9.80 0.85
N THR A 289 -16.01 -9.11 -0.23
CA THR A 289 -16.74 -7.96 -0.76
C THR A 289 -17.08 -8.17 -2.23
N THR A 290 -18.03 -7.40 -2.76
CA THR A 290 -18.43 -7.43 -4.18
C THR A 290 -18.29 -6.04 -4.80
N PRO A 291 -18.23 -5.93 -6.15
CA PRO A 291 -18.29 -4.64 -6.84
C PRO A 291 -19.44 -3.74 -6.41
N GLU A 292 -20.59 -4.31 -6.08
CA GLU A 292 -21.78 -3.56 -5.65
C GLU A 292 -21.60 -2.93 -4.27
N ALA A 293 -20.86 -3.62 -3.38
CA ALA A 293 -20.57 -3.19 -2.02
C ALA A 293 -19.22 -2.45 -1.88
N ALA A 294 -18.45 -2.30 -2.97
CA ALA A 294 -17.10 -1.71 -2.96
C ALA A 294 -17.05 -0.24 -2.50
N LEU A 295 -18.18 0.49 -2.58
CA LEU A 295 -18.29 1.87 -2.08
C LEU A 295 -19.07 1.96 -0.75
N SER A 296 -19.32 0.83 -0.09
CA SER A 296 -20.03 0.81 1.19
C SER A 296 -19.11 1.19 2.36
N GLU A 297 -19.71 1.76 3.41
CA GLU A 297 -19.00 2.01 4.68
C GLU A 297 -18.45 0.72 5.30
N GLU A 298 -19.16 -0.40 5.15
CA GLU A 298 -18.71 -1.70 5.66
C GLU A 298 -17.35 -2.11 5.06
N TRP A 299 -17.12 -1.79 3.79
CA TRP A 299 -15.86 -2.06 3.12
C TRP A 299 -14.79 -1.01 3.44
N LEU A 300 -15.12 0.28 3.27
CA LEU A 300 -14.14 1.36 3.37
C LEU A 300 -13.66 1.60 4.81
N SER A 301 -14.54 1.45 5.81
CA SER A 301 -14.20 1.66 7.23
C SER A 301 -13.19 0.66 7.80
N ARG A 302 -12.99 -0.50 7.15
CA ARG A 302 -12.05 -1.54 7.59
C ARG A 302 -10.62 -1.02 7.74
N THR A 303 -10.21 -0.08 6.89
CA THR A 303 -8.90 0.59 7.02
C THR A 303 -8.73 1.21 8.40
N GLY A 304 -9.72 1.99 8.85
CA GLY A 304 -9.66 2.68 10.13
C GLY A 304 -9.80 1.74 11.32
N ILE A 305 -10.63 0.70 11.19
CA ILE A 305 -10.81 -0.34 12.24
C ILE A 305 -9.50 -1.09 12.49
N VAL A 306 -8.82 -1.53 11.43
CA VAL A 306 -7.56 -2.28 11.55
C VAL A 306 -6.43 -1.38 12.02
N GLU A 307 -6.37 -0.13 11.55
CA GLU A 307 -5.40 0.85 12.06
C GLU A 307 -5.58 1.05 13.57
N GLU A 308 -6.81 1.23 14.06
CA GLU A 308 -7.09 1.46 15.49
C GLU A 308 -6.69 0.25 16.34
N PHE A 309 -6.92 -0.97 15.85
CA PHE A 309 -6.45 -2.19 16.49
C PHE A 309 -4.92 -2.20 16.65
N TYR A 310 -4.18 -1.94 15.57
CA TYR A 310 -2.72 -1.91 15.61
C TYR A 310 -2.16 -0.72 16.36
N ALA A 311 -2.84 0.43 16.35
CA ALA A 311 -2.48 1.61 17.14
C ALA A 311 -2.54 1.30 18.63
N GLY A 312 -3.56 0.55 19.08
CA GLY A 312 -3.64 0.07 20.46
C GLY A 312 -2.45 -0.81 20.85
N LEU A 313 -2.01 -1.71 19.96
CA LEU A 313 -0.81 -2.52 20.18
C LEU A 313 0.47 -1.68 20.16
N ARG A 314 0.58 -0.70 19.26
CA ARG A 314 1.69 0.26 19.24
C ARG A 314 1.74 1.01 20.57
N ASP A 315 0.62 1.52 21.06
CA ASP A 315 0.56 2.29 22.31
C ASP A 315 0.95 1.44 23.53
N GLU A 316 0.63 0.14 23.54
CA GLU A 316 1.00 -0.79 24.62
C GLU A 316 2.49 -1.19 24.58
N TYR A 317 3.04 -1.50 23.40
CA TYR A 317 4.36 -2.14 23.27
C TYR A 317 5.48 -1.25 22.70
N ALA A 318 5.12 -0.18 22.02
CA ALA A 318 6.04 0.77 21.37
C ALA A 318 5.50 2.22 21.49
N PRO A 319 5.22 2.71 22.72
CA PRO A 319 4.50 3.96 22.93
C PRO A 319 5.18 5.15 22.24
N GLY A 320 4.39 5.94 21.52
CA GLY A 320 4.86 7.14 20.81
C GLY A 320 5.65 6.89 19.53
N LYS A 321 5.94 5.64 19.14
CA LYS A 321 6.59 5.34 17.86
C LYS A 321 5.65 5.59 16.67
N PRO A 322 6.13 6.08 15.52
CA PRO A 322 5.30 6.23 14.33
C PRO A 322 4.80 4.86 13.82
N MET A 323 3.72 4.88 13.04
CA MET A 323 3.16 3.69 12.39
C MET A 323 3.31 3.74 10.88
N TRP A 324 3.71 2.63 10.26
CA TRP A 324 3.79 2.43 8.81
C TRP A 324 2.91 1.25 8.40
N LEU A 325 2.11 1.44 7.35
CA LEU A 325 1.43 0.35 6.65
C LEU A 325 2.37 -0.19 5.57
N THR A 326 3.14 -1.22 5.89
CA THR A 326 4.27 -1.69 5.06
C THR A 326 3.88 -2.61 3.92
N GLU A 327 2.63 -3.07 3.88
CA GLU A 327 2.09 -3.80 2.74
C GLU A 327 0.57 -3.70 2.74
N THR A 328 -0.01 -3.32 1.61
CA THR A 328 -1.46 -3.29 1.45
C THR A 328 -1.91 -3.46 0.01
N GLY A 329 -3.11 -3.97 -0.20
CA GLY A 329 -3.78 -3.97 -1.49
C GLY A 329 -5.28 -4.16 -1.28
N GLN A 330 -6.04 -4.30 -2.37
CA GLN A 330 -7.49 -4.52 -2.26
C GLN A 330 -7.82 -5.76 -1.41
N THR A 331 -7.29 -6.90 -1.83
CA THR A 331 -7.42 -8.18 -1.14
C THR A 331 -6.08 -8.91 -1.18
N ALA A 332 -5.83 -9.75 -0.17
CA ALA A 332 -4.71 -10.66 -0.18
C ALA A 332 -4.87 -11.67 -1.32
N CYS A 333 -3.78 -12.36 -1.66
CA CYS A 333 -3.69 -13.24 -2.82
C CYS A 333 -3.78 -12.53 -4.18
N GLY A 334 -3.14 -11.37 -4.30
CA GLY A 334 -2.91 -10.67 -5.57
C GLY A 334 -4.09 -9.84 -6.09
N GLY A 335 -5.06 -9.50 -5.24
CA GLY A 335 -6.30 -8.81 -5.63
C GLY A 335 -7.39 -9.76 -6.14
N ASP A 336 -8.65 -9.32 -6.09
CA ASP A 336 -9.78 -10.02 -6.72
C ASP A 336 -9.99 -9.51 -8.16
N ARG A 337 -10.96 -10.08 -8.87
CA ARG A 337 -11.21 -9.87 -10.32
C ARG A 337 -11.35 -8.41 -10.76
N TRP A 338 -11.66 -7.52 -9.82
CA TRP A 338 -11.91 -6.10 -10.08
C TRP A 338 -10.88 -5.17 -9.43
N ALA A 339 -9.79 -5.71 -8.86
CA ALA A 339 -8.73 -4.93 -8.22
C ALA A 339 -8.00 -3.97 -9.16
N SER A 340 -8.03 -4.26 -10.47
CA SER A 340 -7.41 -3.46 -11.53
C SER A 340 -8.34 -2.39 -12.12
N THR A 341 -9.54 -2.20 -11.57
CA THR A 341 -10.59 -1.36 -12.14
C THR A 341 -10.81 -0.07 -11.34
N PHE A 342 -11.50 0.91 -11.94
CA PHE A 342 -11.67 2.26 -11.37
C PHE A 342 -12.36 2.27 -10.00
N ILE A 343 -13.26 1.32 -9.74
CA ILE A 343 -13.97 1.26 -8.46
C ILE A 343 -13.03 1.03 -7.26
N ASP A 344 -11.86 0.40 -7.43
CA ASP A 344 -10.89 0.24 -6.34
C ASP A 344 -10.16 1.55 -6.00
N SER A 345 -10.15 2.54 -6.90
CA SER A 345 -9.52 3.84 -6.64
C SER A 345 -10.19 4.61 -5.51
N PHE A 346 -11.46 4.30 -5.20
CA PHE A 346 -12.14 4.82 -4.02
C PHE A 346 -11.52 4.26 -2.74
N ARG A 347 -11.37 2.94 -2.62
CA ARG A 347 -10.69 2.30 -1.48
C ARG A 347 -9.25 2.81 -1.35
N TYR A 348 -8.52 2.89 -2.46
CA TYR A 348 -7.14 3.37 -2.46
C TYR A 348 -7.03 4.79 -1.87
N LEU A 349 -7.78 5.75 -2.40
CA LEU A 349 -7.72 7.15 -1.92
C LEU A 349 -8.39 7.38 -0.57
N ASP A 350 -9.43 6.60 -0.25
CA ASP A 350 -10.02 6.59 1.09
C ASP A 350 -9.00 6.12 2.12
N GLN A 351 -8.29 5.03 1.84
CA GLN A 351 -7.23 4.51 2.70
C GLN A 351 -6.12 5.54 2.93
N MET A 352 -5.66 6.21 1.87
CA MET A 352 -4.67 7.29 1.99
C MET A 352 -5.16 8.44 2.88
N GLY A 353 -6.38 8.95 2.62
CA GLY A 353 -6.96 10.04 3.41
C GLY A 353 -7.20 9.68 4.87
N ASN A 354 -7.73 8.47 5.11
CA ASN A 354 -8.05 7.95 6.44
C ASN A 354 -6.79 7.78 7.29
N LEU A 355 -5.79 7.08 6.76
CA LEU A 355 -4.54 6.80 7.47
C LEU A 355 -3.68 8.05 7.67
N ALA A 356 -3.68 9.00 6.73
CA ALA A 356 -3.01 10.28 6.90
C ALA A 356 -3.59 11.10 8.08
N LYS A 357 -4.92 11.08 8.26
CA LYS A 357 -5.59 11.70 9.41
C LYS A 357 -5.27 11.01 10.74
N ARG A 358 -4.93 9.72 10.70
CA ARG A 358 -4.57 8.88 11.84
C ARG A 358 -3.05 8.82 12.10
N HIS A 359 -2.28 9.71 11.47
CA HIS A 359 -0.82 9.83 11.68
C HIS A 359 0.01 8.61 11.25
N VAL A 360 -0.53 7.72 10.41
CA VAL A 360 0.30 6.74 9.73
C VAL A 360 1.22 7.48 8.77
N GLN A 361 2.52 7.20 8.86
CA GLN A 361 3.55 7.99 8.18
C GLN A 361 3.84 7.53 6.76
N VAL A 362 3.65 6.23 6.46
CA VAL A 362 3.91 5.64 5.14
C VAL A 362 2.90 4.55 4.84
N ILE A 363 2.46 4.48 3.59
CA ILE A 363 1.67 3.38 3.01
C ILE A 363 2.46 2.80 1.83
N LEU A 364 2.75 1.51 1.87
CA LEU A 364 3.38 0.81 0.77
C LEU A 364 2.39 -0.15 0.07
N HIS A 365 1.93 0.27 -1.11
CA HIS A 365 0.94 -0.46 -1.90
C HIS A 365 1.57 -1.64 -2.65
N ASN A 366 0.94 -2.81 -2.52
CA ASN A 366 1.26 -4.06 -3.18
C ASN A 366 0.47 -4.17 -4.50
N THR A 367 1.11 -4.19 -5.67
CA THR A 367 2.53 -3.89 -5.93
C THR A 367 2.65 -2.79 -6.99
N LEU A 368 3.88 -2.40 -7.30
CA LEU A 368 4.15 -1.50 -8.42
C LEU A 368 3.65 -2.10 -9.75
N ALA A 369 3.97 -3.37 -10.04
CA ALA A 369 3.79 -3.93 -11.40
C ALA A 369 3.40 -5.42 -11.49
N ALA A 370 2.89 -6.06 -10.43
CA ALA A 370 2.52 -7.49 -10.45
C ALA A 370 1.18 -7.81 -9.76
N SER A 371 0.48 -8.83 -10.27
CA SER A 371 -0.90 -9.22 -9.91
C SER A 371 -1.96 -8.16 -10.22
N ASP A 372 -3.24 -8.42 -9.91
CA ASP A 372 -4.38 -7.58 -10.35
C ASP A 372 -4.51 -6.29 -9.55
N TYR A 373 -4.06 -6.27 -8.29
CA TYR A 373 -3.98 -5.05 -7.48
C TYR A 373 -2.87 -4.07 -7.87
N ALA A 374 -2.00 -4.40 -8.85
CA ALA A 374 -0.84 -3.58 -9.18
C ALA A 374 -1.22 -2.17 -9.65
N LEU A 375 -0.33 -1.20 -9.44
CA LEU A 375 -0.46 0.14 -10.01
C LEU A 375 -0.25 0.13 -11.54
N ILE A 376 0.64 -0.73 -12.03
CA ILE A 376 1.04 -0.82 -13.43
C ILE A 376 0.76 -2.24 -13.92
N ASP A 377 0.29 -2.38 -15.16
CA ASP A 377 0.18 -3.69 -15.78
C ASP A 377 1.57 -4.28 -16.11
N GLU A 378 1.84 -5.48 -15.58
CA GLU A 378 3.13 -6.18 -15.68
C GLU A 378 3.66 -6.31 -17.13
N LYS A 379 2.77 -6.61 -18.08
CA LYS A 379 3.17 -6.97 -19.45
C LYS A 379 3.19 -5.77 -20.37
N THR A 380 2.19 -4.89 -20.24
CA THR A 380 2.01 -3.76 -21.17
C THR A 380 2.63 -2.47 -20.65
N LEU A 381 2.99 -2.41 -19.36
CA LEU A 381 3.40 -1.21 -18.64
C LEU A 381 2.38 -0.07 -18.80
N THR A 382 1.10 -0.44 -18.85
CA THR A 382 -0.02 0.50 -18.89
C THR A 382 -0.41 0.84 -17.46
N PRO A 383 -0.46 2.14 -17.09
CA PRO A 383 -0.99 2.56 -15.80
C PRO A 383 -2.42 2.05 -15.58
N ARG A 384 -2.68 1.50 -14.40
CA ARG A 384 -4.04 1.10 -13.96
C ARG A 384 -4.70 2.26 -13.21
N PRO A 385 -6.01 2.21 -12.95
CA PRO A 385 -6.73 3.30 -12.29
C PRO A 385 -6.09 3.81 -11.00
N ASN A 386 -5.60 2.91 -10.14
CA ASN A 386 -4.93 3.30 -8.89
C ASN A 386 -3.61 4.07 -9.11
N TYR A 387 -2.91 3.87 -10.24
CA TYR A 387 -1.74 4.69 -10.58
C TYR A 387 -2.12 6.15 -10.81
N TRP A 388 -3.21 6.40 -11.54
CA TRP A 388 -3.67 7.77 -11.79
C TRP A 388 -4.17 8.44 -10.50
N ALA A 389 -4.80 7.68 -9.62
CA ALA A 389 -5.17 8.13 -8.28
C ALA A 389 -3.92 8.50 -7.44
N ALA A 390 -2.90 7.64 -7.43
CA ALA A 390 -1.62 7.86 -6.76
C ALA A 390 -0.89 9.10 -7.29
N LEU A 391 -0.89 9.29 -8.62
CA LEU A 391 -0.28 10.44 -9.29
C LEU A 391 -0.97 11.76 -8.90
N LEU A 392 -2.31 11.78 -8.86
CA LEU A 392 -3.04 12.99 -8.43
C LEU A 392 -2.80 13.31 -6.95
N TRP A 393 -2.81 12.29 -6.08
CA TRP A 393 -2.43 12.50 -4.68
C TRP A 393 -1.02 13.10 -4.61
N HIS A 394 -0.06 12.46 -5.27
CA HIS A 394 1.34 12.88 -5.28
C HIS A 394 1.52 14.31 -5.76
N ASN A 395 0.78 14.74 -6.77
CA ASN A 395 0.93 16.09 -7.36
C ASN A 395 0.22 17.19 -6.57
N THR A 396 -0.80 16.86 -5.77
CA THR A 396 -1.69 17.87 -5.18
C THR A 396 -1.67 17.90 -3.66
N MET A 397 -1.47 16.77 -2.99
CA MET A 397 -1.52 16.65 -1.53
C MET A 397 -0.11 16.80 -0.93
N GLY A 398 0.06 17.77 -0.03
CA GLY A 398 1.28 17.97 0.76
C GLY A 398 1.32 17.10 2.02
N THR A 399 2.41 17.22 2.79
CA THR A 399 2.67 16.38 3.98
C THR A 399 1.98 16.84 5.25
N THR A 400 1.45 18.07 5.29
CA THR A 400 0.70 18.58 6.44
C THR A 400 -0.79 18.29 6.24
N ILE A 401 -1.34 17.47 7.12
CA ILE A 401 -2.71 16.97 7.03
C ILE A 401 -3.64 17.88 7.82
N LEU A 402 -4.76 18.23 7.22
CA LEU A 402 -5.74 19.18 7.76
C LEU A 402 -7.06 18.49 8.09
N ASN A 403 -7.79 19.05 9.05
CA ASN A 403 -9.15 18.61 9.32
C ASN A 403 -10.09 19.25 8.29
N ALA A 404 -10.63 18.44 7.39
CA ALA A 404 -11.56 18.91 6.37
C ALA A 404 -12.92 19.43 6.92
N GLY A 405 -13.22 19.17 8.21
CA GLY A 405 -14.43 19.61 8.88
C GLY A 405 -15.61 18.67 8.66
N ALA A 406 -16.83 19.21 8.75
CA ALA A 406 -18.05 18.45 8.60
C ALA A 406 -18.22 17.92 7.17
N LEU A 407 -18.72 16.69 7.07
CA LEU A 407 -19.00 16.07 5.77
C LEU A 407 -20.16 16.79 5.07
N PRO A 408 -20.10 17.00 3.74
CA PRO A 408 -21.20 17.58 2.98
C PRO A 408 -22.47 16.71 3.00
N SER A 409 -22.29 15.39 3.04
CA SER A 409 -23.34 14.39 3.23
C SER A 409 -22.73 13.06 3.72
N PRO A 410 -23.53 12.10 4.22
CA PRO A 410 -23.05 10.77 4.59
C PRO A 410 -22.57 9.92 3.40
N LYS A 411 -22.70 10.41 2.16
CA LYS A 411 -22.24 9.73 0.94
C LYS A 411 -20.96 10.35 0.38
N VAL A 412 -20.37 11.31 1.09
CA VAL A 412 -19.12 11.97 0.69
C VAL A 412 -18.07 11.78 1.75
N HIS A 413 -16.95 11.15 1.38
CA HIS A 413 -15.74 11.20 2.19
C HIS A 413 -14.92 12.42 1.80
N LEU A 414 -14.43 13.16 2.79
CA LEU A 414 -13.72 14.42 2.59
C LEU A 414 -12.41 14.43 3.40
N TYR A 415 -11.32 14.68 2.69
CA TYR A 415 -9.96 14.77 3.23
C TYR A 415 -9.31 16.08 2.79
N ALA A 416 -8.36 16.57 3.59
CA ALA A 416 -7.67 17.83 3.32
C ALA A 416 -6.20 17.77 3.71
N ALA A 417 -5.36 18.41 2.91
CA ALA A 417 -3.95 18.64 3.22
C ALA A 417 -3.53 20.02 2.75
N CYS A 418 -2.42 20.54 3.28
CA CYS A 418 -1.76 21.66 2.63
C CYS A 418 -1.41 21.29 1.19
N MET A 419 -1.57 22.24 0.27
CA MET A 419 -1.29 22.00 -1.14
C MET A 419 0.20 21.81 -1.35
N LYS A 420 0.57 20.77 -2.09
CA LYS A 420 1.99 20.49 -2.36
C LYS A 420 2.64 21.66 -3.10
N ASN A 421 3.82 22.05 -2.64
CA ASN A 421 4.64 23.12 -3.24
C ASN A 421 3.94 24.48 -3.39
N HIS A 422 2.90 24.76 -2.59
CA HIS A 422 2.18 26.04 -2.64
C HIS A 422 1.92 26.57 -1.22
N PRO A 423 2.76 27.48 -0.70
CA PRO A 423 2.56 28.11 0.61
C PRO A 423 1.16 28.71 0.75
N GLY A 424 0.50 28.43 1.87
CA GLY A 424 -0.87 28.84 2.19
C GLY A 424 -1.98 28.14 1.39
N GLY A 425 -1.63 27.34 0.38
CA GLY A 425 -2.60 26.60 -0.44
C GLY A 425 -3.16 25.39 0.29
N VAL A 426 -4.39 24.99 -0.07
CA VAL A 426 -5.06 23.79 0.48
C VAL A 426 -5.56 22.93 -0.66
N THR A 427 -5.40 21.61 -0.52
CA THR A 427 -6.01 20.62 -1.39
C THR A 427 -7.09 19.86 -0.62
N LEU A 428 -8.27 19.75 -1.22
CA LEU A 428 -9.35 18.89 -0.75
C LEU A 428 -9.48 17.67 -1.67
N LEU A 429 -9.69 16.50 -1.08
CA LEU A 429 -10.08 15.28 -1.77
C LEU A 429 -11.50 14.92 -1.34
N ALA A 430 -12.43 14.88 -2.29
CA ALA A 430 -13.81 14.48 -2.08
C ALA A 430 -14.12 13.20 -2.87
N LEU A 431 -14.60 12.16 -2.19
CA LEU A 431 -15.07 10.92 -2.80
C LEU A 431 -16.59 10.90 -2.72
N ASN A 432 -17.29 11.00 -3.85
CA ASN A 432 -18.73 10.76 -3.89
C ASN A 432 -18.97 9.25 -4.02
N LEU A 433 -19.45 8.63 -2.95
CA LEU A 433 -19.74 7.21 -2.85
C LEU A 433 -21.15 6.86 -3.35
N ASP A 434 -21.99 7.86 -3.62
CA ASP A 434 -23.30 7.64 -4.22
C ASP A 434 -23.14 7.25 -5.70
N ARG A 435 -23.60 6.04 -6.05
CA ARG A 435 -23.45 5.48 -7.41
C ARG A 435 -24.45 6.05 -8.41
N THR A 436 -25.51 6.71 -7.96
CA THR A 436 -26.62 7.12 -8.83
C THR A 436 -26.90 8.62 -8.79
N ALA A 437 -26.52 9.31 -7.71
CA ALA A 437 -26.79 10.74 -7.58
C ALA A 437 -25.52 11.58 -7.42
N PRO A 438 -25.48 12.78 -8.03
CA PRO A 438 -24.45 13.75 -7.70
C PRO A 438 -24.64 14.26 -6.26
N GLN A 439 -23.52 14.57 -5.61
CA GLN A 439 -23.49 15.25 -4.32
C GLN A 439 -23.00 16.68 -4.50
N MET A 440 -23.20 17.55 -3.51
CA MET A 440 -22.80 18.96 -3.58
C MET A 440 -21.72 19.28 -2.55
N LEU A 441 -20.72 20.06 -2.96
CA LEU A 441 -19.68 20.61 -2.09
C LEU A 441 -19.62 22.12 -2.29
N SER A 442 -19.74 22.89 -1.20
CA SER A 442 -19.62 24.35 -1.26
C SER A 442 -18.18 24.80 -0.96
N LEU A 443 -17.58 25.53 -1.89
CA LEU A 443 -16.25 26.14 -1.74
C LEU A 443 -16.35 27.68 -1.66
N PRO A 444 -15.63 28.35 -0.74
CA PRO A 444 -15.74 29.80 -0.55
C PRO A 444 -15.04 30.63 -1.65
N GLN A 445 -14.23 29.99 -2.48
CA GLN A 445 -13.36 30.64 -3.46
C GLN A 445 -13.21 29.78 -4.72
N LYS A 446 -12.60 30.36 -5.76
CA LYS A 446 -12.23 29.63 -6.98
C LYS A 446 -11.21 28.55 -6.64
N SER A 447 -11.25 27.46 -7.40
CA SER A 447 -10.34 26.33 -7.25
C SER A 447 -9.97 25.75 -8.61
N THR A 448 -8.91 24.96 -8.65
CA THR A 448 -8.62 24.10 -9.79
C THR A 448 -9.10 22.69 -9.44
N ARG A 449 -9.95 22.12 -10.31
CA ARG A 449 -10.66 20.87 -10.13
C ARG A 449 -10.03 19.75 -10.97
N TYR A 450 -9.85 18.60 -10.34
CA TYR A 450 -9.39 17.35 -10.95
C TYR A 450 -10.37 16.25 -10.58
N THR A 451 -11.35 15.98 -11.44
CA THR A 451 -12.32 14.91 -11.21
C THR A 451 -11.94 13.67 -12.00
N LEU A 452 -11.68 12.57 -11.31
CA LEU A 452 -11.61 11.25 -11.88
C LEU A 452 -13.01 10.62 -11.96
N THR A 453 -13.33 10.09 -13.14
CA THR A 453 -14.54 9.30 -13.41
C THR A 453 -14.19 8.14 -14.33
N SER A 454 -15.12 7.20 -14.47
CA SER A 454 -15.11 6.23 -15.55
C SER A 454 -16.53 6.06 -16.10
N ALA A 455 -16.65 5.70 -17.37
CA ALA A 455 -17.94 5.35 -17.98
C ALA A 455 -18.54 4.08 -17.34
N ASP A 456 -17.67 3.17 -16.90
CA ASP A 456 -18.01 1.98 -16.12
C ASP A 456 -17.05 1.87 -14.94
N LEU A 457 -17.59 1.71 -13.74
CA LEU A 457 -16.82 1.53 -12.50
C LEU A 457 -15.87 0.31 -12.57
N LEU A 458 -16.22 -0.71 -13.35
CA LEU A 458 -15.39 -1.90 -13.57
C LEU A 458 -14.45 -1.77 -14.78
N SER A 459 -14.32 -0.58 -15.36
CA SER A 459 -13.34 -0.32 -16.41
C SER A 459 -11.94 -0.10 -15.86
N HIS A 460 -10.95 -0.40 -16.70
CA HIS A 460 -9.54 -0.09 -16.48
C HIS A 460 -9.20 1.34 -16.94
N THR A 461 -10.11 1.98 -17.68
CA THR A 461 -9.96 3.34 -18.21
C THR A 461 -10.40 4.36 -17.17
N VAL A 462 -9.63 5.44 -17.04
CA VAL A 462 -9.96 6.58 -16.17
C VAL A 462 -10.03 7.84 -17.00
N GLN A 463 -11.01 8.70 -16.71
CA GLN A 463 -11.09 10.04 -17.26
C GLN A 463 -10.74 11.07 -16.20
N LEU A 464 -9.90 12.05 -16.54
CA LEU A 464 -9.69 13.27 -15.79
C LEU A 464 -10.47 14.41 -16.44
N ASN A 465 -11.44 14.97 -15.72
CA ASN A 465 -12.28 16.07 -16.20
C ASN A 465 -12.93 15.77 -17.56
N GLY A 466 -13.38 14.52 -17.75
CA GLY A 466 -14.03 14.04 -18.98
C GLY A 466 -13.08 13.65 -20.12
N LYS A 467 -11.76 13.71 -19.92
CA LYS A 467 -10.76 13.26 -20.90
C LYS A 467 -10.06 12.01 -20.40
N GLU A 468 -10.01 10.97 -21.24
CA GLU A 468 -9.28 9.74 -20.92
C GLU A 468 -7.81 10.02 -20.60
N LEU A 469 -7.33 9.40 -19.53
CA LEU A 469 -5.92 9.43 -19.14
C LEU A 469 -5.18 8.29 -19.84
N SER A 470 -4.11 8.64 -20.52
CA SER A 470 -3.19 7.72 -21.17
C SER A 470 -1.77 8.29 -21.11
N LEU A 471 -0.77 7.44 -21.33
CA LEU A 471 0.59 7.92 -21.57
C LEU A 471 0.65 8.70 -22.90
N THR A 472 1.62 9.59 -23.03
CA THR A 472 1.89 10.23 -24.33
C THR A 472 2.34 9.19 -25.37
N ALA A 473 2.42 9.58 -26.63
CA ALA A 473 2.91 8.71 -27.70
C ALA A 473 4.35 8.21 -27.44
N GLU A 474 5.15 9.01 -26.72
CA GLU A 474 6.52 8.72 -26.29
C GLU A 474 6.59 7.86 -25.01
N GLY A 475 5.43 7.50 -24.45
CA GLY A 475 5.31 6.73 -23.21
C GLY A 475 5.56 7.54 -21.93
N ASP A 476 5.49 8.87 -22.01
CA ASP A 476 5.64 9.74 -20.84
C ASP A 476 4.34 9.87 -20.05
N VAL A 477 4.47 10.11 -18.75
CA VAL A 477 3.34 10.35 -17.86
C VAL A 477 2.87 11.79 -18.06
N PRO A 478 1.62 12.04 -18.50
CA PRO A 478 1.15 13.39 -18.70
C PRO A 478 1.05 14.14 -17.37
N THR A 479 1.30 15.45 -17.40
CA THR A 479 0.95 16.32 -16.27
C THR A 479 -0.58 16.37 -16.14
N PRO A 480 -1.18 16.01 -14.99
CA PRO A 480 -2.62 16.08 -14.82
C PRO A 480 -3.14 17.50 -15.04
N ALA A 481 -4.06 17.67 -15.99
CA ALA A 481 -4.63 18.97 -16.35
C ALA A 481 -5.90 19.26 -15.54
N GLY A 482 -5.85 20.29 -14.70
CA GLY A 482 -7.00 20.76 -13.93
C GLY A 482 -7.90 21.68 -14.75
N VAL A 483 -9.15 21.83 -14.31
CA VAL A 483 -10.09 22.81 -14.87
C VAL A 483 -10.49 23.83 -13.81
N SER A 484 -10.66 25.10 -14.20
CA SER A 484 -11.11 26.13 -13.28
C SER A 484 -12.53 25.83 -12.79
N ALA A 485 -12.73 25.86 -11.48
CA ALA A 485 -14.04 25.77 -10.82
C ALA A 485 -14.35 27.09 -10.09
N ALA A 486 -15.59 27.56 -10.24
CA ALA A 486 -16.05 28.77 -9.58
C ALA A 486 -16.24 28.57 -8.07
N LYS A 487 -16.31 29.68 -7.32
CA LYS A 487 -16.76 29.64 -5.93
C LYS A 487 -18.24 29.27 -5.85
N GLY A 488 -18.66 28.71 -4.73
CA GLY A 488 -20.04 28.34 -4.43
C GLY A 488 -20.26 26.83 -4.45
N SER A 489 -21.50 26.43 -4.75
CA SER A 489 -21.91 25.02 -4.75
C SER A 489 -21.45 24.31 -6.02
N LEU A 490 -20.61 23.30 -5.86
CA LEU A 490 -20.02 22.50 -6.94
C LEU A 490 -20.56 21.07 -6.89
N ALA A 491 -21.02 20.58 -8.03
CA ALA A 491 -21.48 19.20 -8.16
C ALA A 491 -20.30 18.23 -8.20
N LEU A 492 -20.38 17.19 -7.38
CA LEU A 492 -19.58 15.98 -7.42
C LEU A 492 -20.41 14.92 -8.16
N PRO A 493 -20.06 14.52 -9.41
CA PRO A 493 -20.79 13.50 -10.14
C PRO A 493 -20.96 12.21 -9.34
N ALA A 494 -21.98 11.42 -9.65
CA ALA A 494 -22.16 10.09 -9.07
C ALA A 494 -20.90 9.24 -9.26
N ALA A 495 -20.50 8.49 -8.24
CA ALA A 495 -19.31 7.66 -8.21
C ALA A 495 -18.09 8.37 -8.82
N SER A 496 -17.70 9.50 -8.23
CA SER A 496 -16.55 10.29 -8.67
C SER A 496 -15.59 10.60 -7.54
N ILE A 497 -14.34 10.81 -7.93
CA ILE A 497 -13.24 11.20 -7.04
C ILE A 497 -12.79 12.57 -7.51
N THR A 498 -12.81 13.58 -6.64
CA THR A 498 -12.47 14.95 -7.03
C THR A 498 -11.45 15.57 -6.08
N PHE A 499 -10.33 16.03 -6.65
CA PHE A 499 -9.41 16.93 -5.97
C PHE A 499 -9.76 18.38 -6.32
N PHE A 500 -9.75 19.24 -5.31
CA PHE A 500 -9.81 20.69 -5.48
C PHE A 500 -8.55 21.30 -4.87
N THR A 501 -7.79 22.02 -5.68
CA THR A 501 -6.66 22.81 -5.21
C THR A 501 -7.08 24.27 -5.08
N LEU A 502 -6.82 24.87 -3.93
CA LEU A 502 -7.21 26.22 -3.57
C LEU A 502 -5.97 27.02 -3.17
N GLU A 503 -5.25 27.50 -4.18
CA GLU A 503 -4.01 28.30 -4.04
C GLU A 503 -4.20 29.53 -3.14
N ALA A 504 -5.35 30.22 -3.28
CA ALA A 504 -5.68 31.42 -2.51
C ALA A 504 -6.30 31.15 -1.12
N ALA A 505 -6.26 29.91 -0.62
CA ALA A 505 -6.77 29.58 0.72
C ALA A 505 -6.10 30.37 1.84
N ASN A 506 -4.84 30.77 1.66
CA ASN A 506 -4.08 31.55 2.65
C ASN A 506 -4.09 30.91 4.05
N ASN A 507 -4.20 29.58 4.14
CA ASN A 507 -4.24 28.88 5.42
C ASN A 507 -2.91 29.07 6.14
N PRO A 508 -2.89 29.63 7.37
CA PRO A 508 -1.65 29.95 8.08
C PRO A 508 -0.82 28.71 8.46
N VAL A 509 -1.46 27.54 8.62
CA VAL A 509 -0.77 26.27 8.90
C VAL A 509 0.03 25.78 7.69
N CYS A 510 -0.36 26.20 6.48
CA CYS A 510 0.23 25.76 5.23
C CYS A 510 1.27 26.71 4.65
N LYS A 511 1.64 27.77 5.38
CA LYS A 511 2.59 28.80 4.91
C LYS A 511 4.04 28.42 5.14
#